data_AF-A0A267FI74-F1
#
_entry.id   AF-A0A267FI74-F1
#
_cell.length_a   1.000
_cell.length_b   1.000
_cell.length_c   1.000
_cell.angle_alpha   90.00
_cell.angle_beta   90.00
_cell.angle_gamma   90.00
#
_symmetry.space_group_name_H-M   'P 1'
#
loop_
_entity.id
_entity.type
_entity.pdbx_description
1 polymer ?
#
loop_
_entity_poly.entity_id
_entity_poly.type
_entity_poly.pdbx_seq_one_letter_code
_entity_poly.pdbx_strand_id
1 'polypeptide(L)'
;QEYILLLSQLILIIKMPSMKASSRGGCRIATTWLRVFALATCLLSAQAMECYVCNNQEGNDDKCIKTSRQCQQHENACYSLIEYRLPTQYWQQNGDRSHFLTKNCTSLEKCRSDSDNMAIQCNREWYNDWRCLECCSGELCNFYATLDGYRMSPGLRTVSLLSAGSLWLLFTFSM
;
A
#
# COMPACT_ATOMS: atom_id res chain seq x y z
N GLN A 1 4.27 13.65 -10.37
CA GLN A 1 4.97 14.34 -11.48
C GLN A 1 6.27 15.02 -11.03
N GLU A 2 6.28 15.72 -9.88
CA GLU A 2 7.45 16.46 -9.35
C GLU A 2 8.71 15.59 -9.05
N TYR A 3 8.53 14.34 -8.60
CA TYR A 3 9.63 13.44 -8.23
C TYR A 3 10.49 12.95 -9.42
N ILE A 4 9.91 12.85 -10.62
CA ILE A 4 10.61 12.37 -11.82
C ILE A 4 11.61 13.42 -12.34
N LEU A 5 11.28 14.70 -12.19
CA LEU A 5 12.17 15.80 -12.59
C LEU A 5 13.38 15.92 -11.67
N LEU A 6 13.22 15.71 -10.36
CA LEU A 6 14.33 15.66 -9.40
C LEU A 6 15.29 14.48 -9.65
N LEU A 7 14.76 13.32 -10.05
CA LEU A 7 15.58 12.16 -10.44
C LEU A 7 16.44 12.45 -11.68
N SER A 8 15.91 13.17 -12.67
CA SER A 8 16.67 13.54 -13.87
C SER A 8 17.82 14.51 -13.58
N GLN A 9 17.66 15.41 -12.60
CA GLN A 9 18.71 16.34 -12.19
C GLN A 9 19.77 15.68 -11.31
N LEU A 10 19.42 14.67 -10.49
CA LEU A 10 20.39 13.94 -9.67
C LEU A 10 21.32 13.03 -10.50
N ILE A 11 20.81 12.43 -11.58
CA ILE A 11 21.60 11.58 -12.50
C ILE A 11 22.67 12.41 -13.23
N LEU A 12 22.41 13.70 -13.52
CA LEU A 12 23.36 14.56 -14.23
C LEU A 12 24.52 15.09 -13.36
N ILE A 13 24.38 15.09 -12.03
CA ILE A 13 25.42 15.60 -11.11
C ILE A 13 26.48 14.53 -10.81
N ILE A 14 26.16 13.24 -10.99
CA ILE A 14 27.14 12.15 -10.83
C ILE A 14 27.93 12.00 -12.14
N LYS A 15 28.80 12.97 -12.43
CA LYS A 15 29.84 12.80 -13.44
C LYS A 15 30.80 11.73 -12.90
N MET A 16 30.56 10.47 -13.28
CA MET A 16 31.41 9.33 -12.92
C MET A 16 32.85 9.63 -13.38
N PRO A 17 33.83 9.75 -12.47
CA PRO A 17 35.22 9.85 -12.89
C PRO A 17 35.62 8.52 -13.53
N SER A 18 36.12 8.59 -14.77
CA SER A 18 36.70 7.46 -15.49
C SER A 18 37.80 6.82 -14.65
N MET A 19 37.53 5.66 -14.06
CA MET A 19 38.46 4.98 -13.15
C MET A 19 39.62 4.37 -13.94
N LYS A 20 40.82 4.96 -13.85
CA LYS A 20 42.07 4.26 -14.20
C LYS A 20 42.43 3.31 -13.07
N ALA A 21 42.61 2.04 -13.40
CA ALA A 21 42.96 0.98 -12.47
C ALA A 21 44.32 1.25 -11.81
N SER A 22 44.32 1.46 -10.49
CA SER A 22 45.53 1.44 -9.65
C SER A 22 45.27 0.58 -8.41
N SER A 23 46.14 -0.42 -8.23
CA SER A 23 45.86 -1.74 -7.66
C SER A 23 45.67 -1.83 -6.14
N ARG A 24 45.59 -0.73 -5.40
CA ARG A 24 45.27 -0.74 -3.96
C ARG A 24 44.34 0.38 -3.49
N GLY A 25 44.30 1.51 -4.18
CA GLY A 25 43.41 2.64 -3.86
C GLY A 25 41.98 2.47 -4.40
N GLY A 26 41.81 1.78 -5.53
CA GLY A 26 40.51 1.64 -6.20
C GLY A 26 39.46 0.84 -5.41
N CYS A 27 39.90 -0.20 -4.68
CA CYS A 27 39.00 -1.08 -3.92
C CYS A 27 38.36 -0.35 -2.72
N ARG A 28 39.13 0.48 -2.00
CA ARG A 28 38.61 1.30 -0.89
C ARG A 28 37.60 2.35 -1.38
N ILE A 29 37.89 2.99 -2.51
CA ILE A 29 37.00 3.99 -3.10
C ILE A 29 35.67 3.33 -3.53
N ALA A 30 35.73 2.19 -4.22
CA ALA A 30 34.54 1.44 -4.64
C ALA A 30 33.66 1.01 -3.46
N THR A 31 34.24 0.52 -2.36
CA THR A 31 33.48 0.15 -1.15
C THR A 31 32.82 1.33 -0.46
N THR A 32 33.44 2.53 -0.49
CA THR A 32 32.85 3.73 0.11
C THR A 32 31.64 4.22 -0.69
N TRP A 33 31.72 4.23 -2.02
CA TRP A 33 30.58 4.61 -2.87
C TRP A 33 29.42 3.63 -2.75
N LEU A 34 29.69 2.32 -2.59
CA LEU A 34 28.65 1.32 -2.35
C LEU A 34 27.89 1.57 -1.04
N ARG A 35 28.60 1.93 0.03
CA ARG A 35 28.00 2.27 1.32
C ARG A 35 27.17 3.55 1.25
N VAL A 36 27.67 4.57 0.57
CA VAL A 36 26.95 5.84 0.36
C VAL A 36 25.67 5.59 -0.46
N PHE A 37 25.75 4.79 -1.53
CA PHE A 37 24.59 4.44 -2.34
C PHE A 37 23.55 3.65 -1.56
N ALA A 38 23.98 2.64 -0.77
CA ALA A 38 23.10 1.86 0.09
C ALA A 38 22.38 2.74 1.14
N LEU A 39 23.11 3.66 1.78
CA LEU A 39 22.53 4.60 2.75
C LEU A 39 21.50 5.53 2.08
N ALA A 40 21.83 6.06 0.89
CA ALA A 40 20.93 6.92 0.13
C ALA A 40 19.65 6.19 -0.30
N THR A 41 19.75 4.95 -0.78
CA THR A 41 18.58 4.14 -1.13
C THR A 41 17.70 3.81 0.08
N CYS A 42 18.30 3.59 1.26
CA CYS A 42 17.55 3.31 2.48
C CYS A 42 16.75 4.54 2.94
N LEU A 43 17.36 5.73 2.89
CA LEU A 43 16.70 7.00 3.24
C LEU A 43 15.54 7.36 2.31
N LEU A 44 15.54 6.86 1.07
CA LEU A 44 14.48 7.11 0.09
C LEU A 44 13.29 6.14 0.18
N SER A 45 13.35 5.11 1.03
CA SER A 45 12.35 4.03 1.06
C SER A 45 11.14 4.24 1.98
N ALA A 46 10.93 5.47 2.48
CA ALA A 46 9.76 5.80 3.29
C ALA A 46 8.50 5.95 2.41
N GLN A 47 7.75 4.86 2.26
CA GLN A 47 6.39 4.89 1.72
C GLN A 47 5.43 5.08 2.89
N ALA A 48 4.77 6.24 2.93
CA ALA A 48 3.69 6.49 3.85
C ALA A 48 2.41 5.97 3.18
N MET A 49 1.70 5.08 3.89
CA MET A 49 0.50 4.43 3.37
C MET A 49 -0.71 5.36 3.31
N GLU A 50 -1.41 5.41 2.18
CA GLU A 50 -2.64 6.20 2.00
C GLU A 50 -3.88 5.30 1.78
N CYS A 51 -5.04 5.69 2.32
CA CYS A 51 -6.31 4.99 2.14
C CYS A 51 -7.45 5.96 1.79
N TYR A 52 -8.46 5.48 1.06
CA TYR A 52 -9.72 6.21 0.95
C TYR A 52 -10.48 6.22 2.27
N VAL A 53 -11.12 7.35 2.58
CA VAL A 53 -11.85 7.56 3.83
C VAL A 53 -13.23 8.14 3.60
N CYS A 54 -14.23 7.50 4.20
CA CYS A 54 -15.61 7.96 4.22
C CYS A 54 -16.31 7.33 5.42
N ASN A 55 -17.44 7.91 5.83
CA ASN A 55 -18.18 7.43 6.98
C ASN A 55 -19.66 7.32 6.64
N ASN A 56 -20.20 6.10 6.72
CA ASN A 56 -21.60 5.78 6.52
C ASN A 56 -22.22 6.42 5.27
N GLN A 57 -21.48 6.39 4.16
CA GLN A 57 -21.93 6.96 2.89
C GLN A 57 -22.72 5.92 2.11
N GLU A 58 -23.86 6.31 1.53
CA GLU A 58 -24.60 5.44 0.62
C GLU A 58 -23.82 5.28 -0.70
N GLY A 59 -23.49 4.04 -1.06
CA GLY A 59 -22.74 3.72 -2.28
C GLY A 59 -21.22 3.93 -2.19
N ASN A 60 -20.54 3.49 -3.24
CA ASN A 60 -19.09 3.69 -3.41
C ASN A 60 -18.80 4.82 -4.39
N ASP A 61 -19.24 6.02 -4.03
CA ASP A 61 -19.12 7.22 -4.83
C ASP A 61 -18.59 8.38 -3.98
N ASP A 62 -18.66 9.60 -4.50
CA ASP A 62 -18.26 10.85 -3.86
C ASP A 62 -17.08 10.75 -2.86
N LYS A 63 -17.31 10.91 -1.55
CA LYS A 63 -16.21 10.91 -0.56
C LYS A 63 -15.47 9.57 -0.51
N CYS A 64 -16.15 8.44 -0.67
CA CYS A 64 -15.54 7.10 -0.63
C CYS A 64 -14.55 6.79 -1.78
N ILE A 65 -14.51 7.61 -2.83
CA ILE A 65 -13.54 7.46 -3.95
C ILE A 65 -12.73 8.73 -4.25
N LYS A 66 -13.04 9.87 -3.60
CA LYS A 66 -12.35 11.14 -3.79
C LYS A 66 -11.56 11.61 -2.56
N THR A 67 -11.97 11.18 -1.37
CA THR A 67 -11.33 11.60 -0.12
C THR A 67 -10.38 10.51 0.34
N SER A 68 -9.10 10.84 0.42
CA SER A 68 -8.06 9.98 0.97
C SER A 68 -7.34 10.67 2.13
N ARG A 69 -6.68 9.87 2.98
CA ARG A 69 -5.81 10.39 4.03
C ARG A 69 -4.55 9.56 4.12
N GLN A 70 -3.47 10.23 4.51
CA GLN A 70 -2.25 9.57 4.94
C GLN A 70 -2.51 8.84 6.27
N CYS A 71 -2.22 7.55 6.30
CA CYS A 71 -2.32 6.72 7.49
C CYS A 71 -1.17 7.00 8.46
N GLN A 72 -1.41 6.71 9.75
CA GLN A 72 -0.40 6.83 10.79
C GLN A 72 0.66 5.73 10.67
N GLN A 73 1.80 5.92 11.34
CA GLN A 73 2.92 4.98 11.26
C GLN A 73 2.58 3.54 11.67
N HIS A 74 1.58 3.35 12.54
CA HIS A 74 1.12 2.03 12.99
C HIS A 74 -0.06 1.47 12.17
N GLU A 75 -0.61 2.27 11.26
CA GLU A 75 -1.72 1.88 10.39
C GLU A 75 -1.16 1.39 9.04
N ASN A 76 -1.06 0.08 8.90
CA ASN A 76 -0.47 -0.61 7.74
C ASN A 76 -1.50 -1.37 6.87
N ALA A 77 -2.78 -1.06 7.04
CA ALA A 77 -3.88 -1.59 6.25
C ALA A 77 -4.99 -0.54 6.06
N CYS A 78 -5.76 -0.69 5.00
CA CYS A 78 -7.06 -0.05 4.85
C CYS A 78 -8.16 -1.05 5.21
N TYR A 79 -9.28 -0.56 5.72
CA TYR A 79 -10.52 -1.34 5.79
C TYR A 79 -11.66 -0.66 5.04
N SER A 80 -12.61 -1.50 4.60
CA SER A 80 -13.93 -1.11 4.08
C SER A 80 -15.00 -1.89 4.83
N LEU A 81 -15.81 -1.21 5.61
CA LEU A 81 -17.03 -1.76 6.19
C LEU A 81 -18.19 -1.48 5.23
N ILE A 82 -18.86 -2.54 4.81
CA ILE A 82 -20.01 -2.51 3.91
C ILE A 82 -21.21 -2.97 4.72
N GLU A 83 -22.21 -2.11 4.87
CA GLU A 83 -23.47 -2.42 5.52
C GLU A 83 -24.58 -2.41 4.49
N TYR A 84 -25.33 -3.49 4.37
CA TYR A 84 -26.53 -3.54 3.55
C TYR A 84 -27.73 -3.56 4.49
N ARG A 85 -28.46 -2.45 4.50
CA ARG A 85 -29.54 -2.22 5.46
C ARG A 85 -30.52 -1.20 4.92
N LEU A 86 -31.66 -1.09 5.59
CA LEU A 86 -32.62 -0.03 5.30
C LEU A 86 -32.03 1.35 5.64
N PRO A 87 -32.27 2.38 4.80
CA PRO A 87 -31.93 3.76 5.12
C PRO A 87 -32.64 4.21 6.41
N THR A 88 -31.88 4.72 7.38
CA THR A 88 -32.43 5.13 8.69
C THR A 88 -33.11 6.51 8.66
N GLN A 89 -32.93 7.28 7.58
CA GLN A 89 -33.26 8.71 7.55
C GLN A 89 -34.66 9.00 6.99
N TYR A 90 -35.34 7.97 6.46
CA TYR A 90 -36.72 8.06 6.01
C TYR A 90 -37.43 6.75 6.32
N TRP A 91 -38.46 6.78 7.17
CA TRP A 91 -39.31 5.61 7.40
C TRP A 91 -40.14 5.39 6.15
N GLN A 92 -39.70 4.48 5.28
CA GLN A 92 -40.42 4.09 4.08
C GLN A 92 -41.08 2.74 4.34
N GLN A 93 -42.41 2.70 4.17
CA GLN A 93 -43.22 1.50 4.46
C GLN A 93 -42.82 0.28 3.60
N ASN A 94 -42.01 0.48 2.55
CA ASN A 94 -41.35 -0.53 1.72
C ASN A 94 -40.00 0.00 1.19
N GLY A 95 -39.14 0.53 2.08
CA GLY A 95 -37.84 1.05 1.65
C GLY A 95 -36.96 -0.04 1.05
N ASP A 96 -36.32 0.25 -0.09
CA ASP A 96 -35.27 -0.61 -0.62
C ASP A 96 -34.02 -0.50 0.28
N ARG A 97 -33.29 -1.61 0.40
CA ARG A 97 -32.01 -1.62 1.12
C ARG A 97 -30.93 -1.03 0.23
N SER A 98 -30.04 -0.28 0.86
CA SER A 98 -28.89 0.32 0.18
C SER A 98 -27.59 -0.15 0.84
N HIS A 99 -26.50 -0.06 0.08
CA HIS A 99 -25.16 -0.28 0.60
C HIS A 99 -24.64 1.02 1.24
N PHE A 100 -24.21 0.95 2.49
CA PHE A 100 -23.54 2.02 3.21
C PHE A 100 -22.09 1.63 3.46
N LEU A 101 -21.16 2.52 3.12
CA LEU A 101 -19.73 2.29 3.20
C LEU A 101 -19.09 3.19 4.26
N THR A 102 -18.21 2.57 5.04
CA THR A 102 -17.26 3.27 5.91
C THR A 102 -15.86 2.76 5.58
N LYS A 103 -14.95 3.67 5.23
CA LYS A 103 -13.58 3.33 4.86
C LYS A 103 -12.59 4.08 5.76
N ASN A 104 -11.52 3.41 6.19
CA ASN A 104 -10.48 4.06 6.97
C ASN A 104 -9.14 3.31 6.97
N CYS A 105 -8.12 3.95 7.53
CA CYS A 105 -6.87 3.28 7.88
C CYS A 105 -7.02 2.48 9.18
N THR A 106 -6.22 1.42 9.33
CA THR A 106 -6.14 0.57 10.53
C THR A 106 -4.84 -0.24 10.53
N SER A 107 -4.59 -1.04 11.57
CA SER A 107 -3.57 -2.09 11.51
C SER A 107 -4.13 -3.35 10.88
N LEU A 108 -3.30 -4.08 10.14
CA LEU A 108 -3.70 -5.33 9.46
C LEU A 108 -4.19 -6.38 10.46
N GLU A 109 -3.57 -6.47 11.64
CA GLU A 109 -3.97 -7.38 12.71
C GLU A 109 -5.36 -7.02 13.24
N LYS A 110 -5.61 -5.74 13.55
CA LYS A 110 -6.91 -5.28 14.03
C LYS A 110 -7.99 -5.52 12.98
N CYS A 111 -7.71 -5.19 11.73
CA CYS A 111 -8.63 -5.39 10.62
C CYS A 111 -9.06 -6.86 10.48
N ARG A 112 -8.10 -7.79 10.50
CA ARG A 112 -8.38 -9.22 10.39
C ARG A 112 -9.19 -9.73 11.58
N SER A 113 -8.79 -9.35 12.79
CA SER A 113 -9.55 -9.68 14.01
C SER A 113 -11.00 -9.19 13.94
N ASP A 114 -11.21 -7.95 13.50
CA ASP A 114 -12.56 -7.38 13.34
C ASP A 114 -13.34 -8.09 12.23
N SER A 115 -12.69 -8.42 11.11
CA SER A 115 -13.30 -9.18 10.02
C SER A 115 -13.77 -10.56 10.48
N ASP A 116 -12.95 -11.26 11.26
CA ASP A 116 -13.27 -12.59 11.78
C ASP A 116 -14.43 -12.52 12.78
N ASN A 117 -14.42 -11.52 13.68
CA ASN A 117 -15.53 -11.27 14.62
C ASN A 117 -16.83 -10.90 13.91
N MET A 118 -16.76 -10.21 12.77
CA MET A 118 -17.92 -9.82 11.97
C MET A 118 -18.35 -10.88 10.95
N ALA A 119 -17.59 -11.96 10.76
CA ALA A 119 -17.85 -12.96 9.73
C ALA A 119 -19.26 -13.57 9.84
N ILE A 120 -19.78 -13.72 11.06
CA ILE A 120 -21.13 -14.25 11.34
C ILE A 120 -22.23 -13.34 10.77
N GLN A 121 -21.99 -12.03 10.71
CA GLN A 121 -22.93 -11.02 10.20
C GLN A 121 -22.71 -10.69 8.72
N CYS A 122 -21.67 -11.27 8.10
CA CYS A 122 -21.36 -11.10 6.69
C CYS A 122 -22.03 -12.20 5.87
N ASN A 123 -23.37 -12.13 5.74
CA ASN A 123 -24.11 -12.92 4.76
C ASN A 123 -24.54 -11.97 3.64
N ARG A 124 -24.01 -12.06 2.43
CA ARG A 124 -24.37 -11.10 1.36
C ARG A 124 -25.73 -11.41 0.71
N GLU A 125 -26.70 -11.76 1.53
CA GLU A 125 -28.06 -12.11 1.12
C GLU A 125 -28.89 -10.84 0.92
N TRP A 126 -29.62 -10.77 -0.19
CA TRP A 126 -30.33 -9.55 -0.61
C TRP A 126 -31.56 -9.20 0.25
N TYR A 127 -32.09 -10.17 1.00
CA TYR A 127 -33.31 -10.03 1.81
C TYR A 127 -33.05 -9.74 3.29
N ASN A 128 -31.81 -9.92 3.75
CA ASN A 128 -31.41 -9.70 5.13
C ASN A 128 -30.49 -8.49 5.25
N ASP A 129 -30.48 -7.90 6.44
CA ASP A 129 -29.46 -6.93 6.79
C ASP A 129 -28.15 -7.67 7.08
N TRP A 130 -27.05 -7.14 6.56
CA TRP A 130 -25.74 -7.72 6.75
C TRP A 130 -24.64 -6.68 6.78
N ARG A 131 -23.49 -7.06 7.32
CA ARG A 131 -22.30 -6.24 7.29
C ARG A 131 -21.05 -7.06 7.09
N CYS A 132 -20.18 -6.59 6.22
CA CYS A 132 -18.92 -7.23 5.87
C CYS A 132 -17.78 -6.23 6.05
N LEU A 133 -16.67 -6.68 6.63
CA LEU A 133 -15.45 -5.88 6.77
C LEU A 133 -14.37 -6.48 5.88
N GLU A 134 -13.85 -5.67 4.96
CA GLU A 134 -12.81 -6.05 4.01
C GLU A 134 -11.49 -5.37 4.36
N CYS A 135 -10.39 -6.13 4.31
CA CYS A 135 -9.05 -5.66 4.65
C CYS A 135 -8.13 -5.73 3.45
N CYS A 136 -7.35 -4.66 3.20
CA CYS A 136 -6.30 -4.67 2.17
C CYS A 136 -5.05 -3.92 2.66
N SER A 137 -3.90 -4.20 2.03
CA SER A 137 -2.64 -3.52 2.31
C SER A 137 -2.00 -3.04 1.00
N GLY A 138 -1.56 -1.78 0.98
CA GLY A 138 -1.06 -1.07 -0.19
C GLY A 138 -1.73 0.29 -0.39
N GLU A 139 -1.07 1.17 -1.14
CA GLU A 139 -1.59 2.52 -1.44
C GLU A 139 -2.97 2.47 -2.08
N LEU A 140 -3.92 3.20 -1.49
CA LEU A 140 -5.28 3.41 -1.99
C LEU A 140 -6.01 2.10 -2.37
N CYS A 141 -5.65 0.98 -1.71
CA CYS A 141 -6.10 -0.35 -2.09
C CYS A 141 -7.62 -0.55 -1.94
N ASN A 142 -8.27 0.25 -1.08
CA ASN A 142 -9.70 0.18 -0.78
C ASN A 142 -10.56 1.05 -1.71
N PHE A 143 -10.15 1.28 -2.95
CA PHE A 143 -10.93 2.03 -3.94
C PHE A 143 -12.30 1.38 -4.18
N TYR A 144 -12.32 0.06 -4.38
CA TYR A 144 -13.54 -0.72 -4.52
C TYR A 144 -13.99 -1.27 -3.17
N ALA A 145 -15.30 -1.35 -2.99
CA ALA A 145 -15.91 -2.24 -2.02
C ALA A 145 -16.39 -3.47 -2.80
N THR A 146 -15.78 -4.62 -2.56
CA THR A 146 -16.18 -5.84 -3.26
C THR A 146 -17.53 -6.28 -2.71
N LEU A 147 -18.49 -6.53 -3.61
CA LEU A 147 -19.75 -7.18 -3.24
C LEU A 147 -19.63 -8.71 -3.26
N ASP A 148 -18.44 -9.22 -3.54
CA ASP A 148 -18.23 -10.59 -3.97
C ASP A 148 -17.00 -11.20 -3.27
N GLY A 149 -17.07 -12.49 -2.95
CA GLY A 149 -16.27 -13.15 -1.89
C GLY A 149 -14.80 -13.48 -2.22
N TYR A 150 -14.12 -12.71 -3.06
CA TYR A 150 -12.76 -13.05 -3.49
C TYR A 150 -11.72 -12.57 -2.47
N ARG A 151 -11.11 -13.52 -1.74
CA ARG A 151 -9.92 -13.24 -0.92
C ARG A 151 -8.74 -12.94 -1.85
N MET A 152 -8.41 -11.67 -2.04
CA MET A 152 -7.17 -11.28 -2.70
C MET A 152 -5.98 -11.61 -1.77
N SER A 153 -5.23 -12.66 -2.09
CA SER A 153 -3.95 -12.92 -1.42
C SER A 153 -2.94 -11.85 -1.83
N PRO A 154 -2.13 -11.28 -0.91
CA PRO A 154 -1.06 -10.38 -1.30
C PRO A 154 -0.06 -11.13 -2.18
N GLY A 155 0.08 -10.68 -3.42
CA GLY A 155 1.09 -11.19 -4.34
C GLY A 155 2.48 -11.02 -3.74
N LEU A 156 3.25 -12.09 -3.71
CA LEU A 156 4.64 -12.12 -3.27
C LEU A 156 5.42 -11.06 -4.06
N ARG A 157 5.71 -9.90 -3.45
CA ARG A 157 6.57 -8.89 -4.08
C ARG A 157 8.00 -9.44 -4.11
N THR A 158 8.37 -10.07 -5.20
CA THR A 158 9.77 -10.38 -5.51
C THR A 158 10.50 -9.07 -5.75
N VAL A 159 11.17 -8.55 -4.72
CA VAL A 159 12.22 -7.54 -4.92
C VAL A 159 13.40 -8.27 -5.54
N SER A 160 13.38 -8.37 -6.86
CA SER A 160 14.42 -9.03 -7.64
C SER A 160 15.72 -8.23 -7.62
N LEU A 161 16.70 -8.77 -6.89
CA LEU A 161 18.09 -8.99 -7.33
C LEU A 161 18.97 -7.79 -7.75
N LEU A 162 18.82 -6.59 -7.19
CA LEU A 162 19.93 -5.60 -7.25
C LEU A 162 21.05 -5.91 -6.23
N SER A 163 20.87 -6.89 -5.34
CA SER A 163 21.92 -7.36 -4.42
C SER A 163 22.77 -8.52 -4.96
N ALA A 164 22.36 -9.18 -6.06
CA ALA A 164 23.14 -10.29 -6.63
C ALA A 164 24.24 -9.79 -7.58
N GLY A 165 24.05 -8.65 -8.24
CA GLY A 165 25.07 -8.01 -9.08
C GLY A 165 26.27 -7.49 -8.27
N SER A 166 26.04 -7.08 -7.02
CA SER A 166 27.11 -6.60 -6.12
C SER A 166 27.96 -7.72 -5.52
N LEU A 167 27.45 -8.96 -5.43
CA LEU A 167 28.27 -10.12 -5.06
C LEU A 167 29.09 -10.67 -6.24
N TRP A 168 28.57 -10.62 -7.47
CA TRP A 168 29.33 -11.06 -8.66
C TRP A 168 30.58 -10.20 -8.91
N LEU A 169 30.50 -8.90 -8.66
CA LEU A 169 31.64 -7.97 -8.76
C LEU A 169 32.73 -8.20 -7.69
N LEU A 170 32.39 -8.85 -6.56
CA LEU A 170 33.37 -9.20 -5.52
C LEU A 170 34.14 -10.50 -5.87
N PHE A 171 33.52 -11.43 -6.60
CA PHE A 171 34.17 -12.69 -6.99
C PHE A 171 35.07 -12.55 -8.22
N THR A 172 34.77 -11.65 -9.17
CA THR A 172 35.63 -11.44 -10.35
C THR A 172 36.91 -10.63 -10.07
N PHE A 173 37.03 -10.01 -8.89
CA PHE A 173 38.21 -9.23 -8.49
C PHE A 173 39.16 -10.01 -7.57
N SER A 174 38.85 -11.26 -7.24
CA SER A 174 39.67 -12.12 -6.36
C SER A 174 40.47 -13.20 -7.11
N MET A 175 40.56 -13.12 -8.45
CA MET A 175 41.46 -13.93 -9.28
C MET A 175 42.40 -13.05 -10.10
#